data_AF-A0A7K0U5J6-F1
#
_entry.id   AF-A0A7K0U5J6-F1
#
_cell.length_a   1.000
_cell.length_b   1.000
_cell.length_c   1.000
_cell.angle_alpha   90.00
_cell.angle_beta   90.00
_cell.angle_gamma   90.00
#
_symmetry.space_group_name_H-M   'P 1'
#
loop_
_entity.id
_entity.type
_entity.pdbx_description
1 polymer ?
#
loop_
_entity_poly.entity_id
_entity_poly.type
_entity_poly.pdbx_seq_one_letter_code
_entity_poly.pdbx_strand_id
1 'polypeptide(L)'
;MSNQIQQRRYWAWSRRGSALIAGIALLAAGLGACSESSETGTTGSSGVPGGGDDCNKGSVVACIGDDTTLGKIAHSPVAAKGDPILIGMINQEAGAAGAFPELSAADRAAVAFINNELGGVNGRPIQLEV
;
A
#
# COMPACT_ATOMS: atom_id res chain seq x y z
N MET A 1 -59.08 10.65 5.61
CA MET A 1 -58.06 9.90 4.87
C MET A 1 -56.67 10.28 5.38
N SER A 2 -55.92 9.26 5.80
CA SER A 2 -54.45 9.13 5.84
C SER A 2 -53.57 10.35 6.06
N ASN A 3 -52.87 10.41 7.21
CA ASN A 3 -51.41 10.47 7.20
C ASN A 3 -50.77 10.20 8.58
N GLN A 4 -50.10 9.05 8.68
CA GLN A 4 -48.78 8.85 9.31
C GLN A 4 -48.60 9.46 10.71
N ILE A 5 -48.88 8.70 11.78
CA ILE A 5 -47.87 7.86 12.47
C ILE A 5 -46.53 8.60 12.61
N GLN A 6 -46.60 9.79 13.21
CA GLN A 6 -45.48 10.44 13.86
C GLN A 6 -45.65 10.25 15.37
N GLN A 7 -44.63 9.65 15.96
CA GLN A 7 -44.05 10.09 17.22
C GLN A 7 -44.78 9.69 18.50
N ARG A 8 -44.01 8.96 19.31
CA ARG A 8 -43.93 9.09 20.77
C ARG A 8 -45.11 8.53 21.55
N ARG A 9 -44.84 7.45 22.26
CA ARG A 9 -45.28 7.16 23.65
C ARG A 9 -44.45 5.95 24.09
N TYR A 10 -43.24 6.13 24.60
CA TYR A 10 -42.93 6.47 25.98
C TYR A 10 -43.88 5.79 26.98
N TRP A 11 -43.25 5.08 27.93
CA TRP A 11 -43.83 4.36 29.07
C TRP A 11 -44.38 2.98 28.69
N ALA A 12 -44.14 1.90 29.43
CA ALA A 12 -43.86 1.78 30.85
C ALA A 12 -43.21 0.42 31.18
N TRP A 13 -42.70 0.36 32.41
CA TRP A 13 -42.47 -0.85 33.22
C TRP A 13 -41.34 -1.80 32.80
N SER A 14 -40.42 -2.20 33.66
CA SER A 14 -40.52 -2.34 35.11
C SER A 14 -39.12 -2.30 35.75
N ARG A 15 -39.02 -1.54 36.84
CA ARG A 15 -37.94 -1.62 37.83
C ARG A 15 -38.24 -2.79 38.78
N ARG A 16 -37.17 -3.41 39.31
CA ARG A 16 -37.01 -4.27 40.52
C ARG A 16 -36.35 -5.59 40.13
N GLY A 17 -35.25 -6.05 40.71
CA GLY A 17 -34.45 -5.62 41.85
C GLY A 17 -33.30 -6.63 42.00
N SER A 18 -32.21 -6.15 42.58
CA SER A 18 -30.88 -6.74 42.79
C SER A 18 -30.75 -8.27 42.96
N ALA A 19 -29.79 -8.86 42.25
CA ALA A 19 -28.96 -9.94 42.77
C ALA A 19 -27.55 -9.85 42.19
N LEU A 20 -26.57 -9.68 43.07
CA LEU A 20 -25.13 -9.75 42.82
C LEU A 20 -24.75 -11.13 42.30
N ILE A 21 -24.16 -11.23 41.11
CA ILE A 21 -23.13 -12.24 40.79
C ILE A 21 -22.10 -11.57 39.88
N ALA A 22 -20.93 -11.30 40.45
CA ALA A 22 -19.72 -11.03 39.68
C ALA A 22 -19.29 -12.35 39.03
N GLY A 23 -19.06 -12.33 37.71
CA GLY A 23 -18.60 -13.50 36.97
C GLY A 23 -18.18 -13.12 35.56
N ILE A 24 -16.89 -12.89 35.40
CA ILE A 24 -16.14 -12.51 34.21
C ILE A 24 -16.37 -13.50 33.05
N ALA A 25 -16.70 -13.00 31.86
CA ALA A 25 -16.17 -13.51 30.58
C ALA A 25 -16.54 -12.55 29.44
N LEU A 26 -15.57 -11.72 29.07
CA LEU A 26 -15.58 -10.85 27.91
C LEU A 26 -14.99 -11.61 26.71
N LEU A 27 -15.50 -11.25 25.53
CA LEU A 27 -14.90 -11.31 24.19
C LEU A 27 -15.11 -12.51 23.25
N ALA A 28 -15.62 -12.10 22.08
CA ALA A 28 -15.19 -12.47 20.74
C ALA A 28 -15.77 -13.76 20.11
N ALA A 29 -17.01 -13.64 19.65
CA ALA A 29 -17.46 -14.38 18.47
C ALA A 29 -17.35 -13.44 17.25
N GLY A 30 -16.48 -13.76 16.30
CA GLY A 30 -16.47 -13.14 14.98
C GLY A 30 -15.08 -13.09 14.34
N LEU A 31 -14.96 -13.73 13.17
CA LEU A 31 -13.79 -13.83 12.26
C LEU A 31 -12.90 -15.06 12.46
N GLY A 32 -13.46 -16.24 12.20
CA GLY A 32 -12.68 -17.36 11.66
C GLY A 32 -12.49 -17.18 10.17
N ALA A 33 -11.29 -16.79 9.74
CA ALA A 33 -10.76 -16.99 8.39
C ALA A 33 -9.25 -16.68 8.37
N CYS A 34 -8.46 -17.66 8.81
CA CYS A 34 -7.09 -17.99 8.38
C CYS A 34 -6.57 -19.02 9.38
N SER A 35 -6.71 -20.30 9.04
CA SER A 35 -6.05 -21.39 9.74
C SER A 35 -4.68 -21.57 9.12
N GLU A 36 -3.61 -21.31 9.86
CA GLU A 36 -2.32 -21.95 9.62
C GLU A 36 -1.64 -22.17 10.97
N SER A 37 -1.11 -23.38 11.14
CA SER A 37 -0.62 -23.92 12.40
C SER A 37 0.52 -23.09 13.01
N SER A 38 0.41 -22.83 14.31
CA SER A 38 1.46 -22.21 15.12
C SER A 38 2.70 -23.10 15.20
N GLU A 39 3.86 -22.56 14.81
CA GLU A 39 5.12 -22.88 15.47
C GLU A 39 5.78 -21.62 16.02
N THR A 40 6.52 -21.85 17.11
CA THR A 40 6.99 -20.93 18.13
C THR A 40 8.13 -20.02 17.68
N GLY A 41 7.95 -18.71 17.86
CA GLY A 41 9.00 -17.80 18.32
C GLY A 41 10.02 -17.29 17.29
N THR A 42 9.84 -16.04 16.87
CA THR A 42 10.84 -14.96 16.84
C THR A 42 10.11 -13.67 16.44
N THR A 43 10.38 -12.56 17.11
CA THR A 43 9.86 -11.23 16.75
C THR A 43 10.37 -10.84 15.36
N GLY A 44 9.64 -11.26 14.32
CA GLY A 44 9.91 -10.90 12.94
C GLY A 44 9.35 -9.51 12.65
N SER A 45 10.23 -8.56 12.36
CA SER A 45 9.87 -7.41 11.54
C SER A 45 9.12 -7.93 10.32
N SER A 46 7.95 -7.38 10.01
CA SER A 46 7.24 -7.71 8.76
C SER A 46 8.12 -7.26 7.59
N GLY A 47 8.99 -8.15 7.13
CA GLY A 47 9.80 -7.96 5.95
C GLY A 47 8.89 -7.83 4.74
N VAL A 48 9.25 -6.89 3.86
CA VAL A 48 8.65 -6.80 2.53
C VAL A 48 8.80 -8.16 1.85
N PRO A 49 7.72 -8.77 1.31
CA PRO A 49 7.83 -10.02 0.55
C PRO A 49 8.84 -9.82 -0.59
N GLY A 50 9.93 -10.59 -0.57
CA GLY A 50 11.02 -10.52 -1.56
C GLY A 50 12.32 -9.86 -1.09
N GLY A 51 12.33 -9.19 0.08
CA GLY A 51 13.58 -8.73 0.69
C GLY A 51 14.27 -9.88 1.41
N GLY A 52 15.07 -10.68 0.69
CA GLY A 52 15.92 -11.69 1.33
C GLY A 52 16.85 -11.07 2.37
N ASP A 53 17.23 -11.84 3.39
CA ASP A 53 18.04 -11.41 4.53
C ASP A 53 19.43 -10.82 4.16
N ASP A 54 19.82 -10.94 2.88
CA ASP A 54 21.06 -10.43 2.28
C ASP A 54 20.89 -9.10 1.50
N CYS A 55 19.79 -8.36 1.69
CA CYS A 55 19.65 -7.02 1.10
C CYS A 55 20.53 -5.97 1.81
N ASN A 56 21.85 -6.18 1.76
CA ASN A 56 22.89 -5.26 2.17
C ASN A 56 23.88 -5.08 1.01
N LYS A 57 23.35 -4.71 -0.15
CA LYS A 57 24.14 -4.49 -1.38
C LYS A 57 23.91 -3.07 -1.89
N GLY A 58 24.95 -2.50 -2.51
CA GLY A 58 24.97 -1.12 -3.00
C GLY A 58 24.01 -0.80 -4.15
N SER A 59 23.04 -1.67 -4.46
CA SER A 59 21.96 -1.40 -5.42
C SER A 59 20.69 -2.15 -5.01
N VAL A 60 19.55 -1.46 -5.12
CA VAL A 60 18.23 -1.97 -4.76
C VAL A 60 17.79 -3.10 -5.71
N VAL A 61 18.22 -3.10 -6.97
CA VAL A 61 17.82 -4.15 -7.94
C VAL A 61 18.39 -5.52 -7.59
N ALA A 62 19.46 -5.58 -6.79
CA ALA A 62 20.02 -6.84 -6.30
C ALA A 62 19.15 -7.51 -5.22
N CYS A 63 18.17 -6.79 -4.68
CA CYS A 63 17.26 -7.26 -3.64
C CYS A 63 15.88 -7.65 -4.16
N ILE A 64 15.63 -7.47 -5.46
CA ILE A 64 14.35 -7.82 -6.06
C ILE A 64 14.34 -9.34 -6.28
N GLY A 65 13.24 -10.01 -5.96
CA GLY A 65 13.09 -11.44 -6.26
C GLY A 65 12.79 -11.70 -7.74
N ASP A 66 13.02 -12.94 -8.20
CA ASP A 66 12.76 -13.32 -9.60
C ASP A 66 11.28 -13.21 -10.01
N ASP A 67 10.36 -13.34 -9.04
CA ASP A 67 8.91 -13.39 -9.27
C ASP A 67 8.26 -12.02 -9.05
N THR A 68 8.45 -11.10 -10.01
CA THR A 68 7.76 -9.80 -10.01
C THR A 68 6.62 -9.76 -11.03
N THR A 69 5.59 -8.95 -10.75
CA THR A 69 4.53 -8.66 -11.73
C THR A 69 5.02 -7.88 -12.96
N LEU A 70 6.24 -7.34 -12.90
CA LEU A 70 6.90 -6.64 -14.01
C LEU A 70 7.68 -7.61 -14.92
N GLY A 71 7.68 -8.91 -14.60
CA GLY A 71 8.47 -9.92 -15.29
C GLY A 71 9.87 -10.08 -14.70
N LYS A 72 10.79 -10.63 -15.49
CA LYS A 72 12.18 -10.84 -15.07
C LYS A 72 12.94 -9.52 -15.10
N ILE A 73 13.50 -9.14 -13.95
CA ILE A 73 14.33 -7.94 -13.79
C ILE A 73 15.80 -8.37 -13.63
N ALA A 74 16.72 -7.57 -14.13
CA ALA A 74 18.14 -7.81 -13.91
C ALA A 74 18.52 -7.53 -12.45
N HIS A 75 19.26 -8.44 -11.81
CA HIS A 75 19.79 -8.27 -10.45
C HIS A 75 21.06 -7.40 -10.37
N SER A 76 21.36 -6.69 -11.45
CA SER A 76 22.45 -5.73 -11.55
C SER A 76 21.95 -4.52 -12.34
N PRO A 77 22.41 -3.30 -12.05
CA PRO A 77 22.01 -2.11 -12.79
C PRO A 77 22.25 -2.25 -14.30
N VAL A 78 21.23 -1.91 -15.09
CA VAL A 78 21.33 -1.86 -16.55
C VAL A 78 20.84 -0.50 -17.04
N ALA A 79 21.69 0.22 -17.77
CA ALA A 79 21.31 1.48 -18.40
C ALA A 79 20.66 1.25 -19.79
N ALA A 80 19.58 1.99 -20.07
CA ALA A 80 18.92 2.03 -21.37
C ALA A 80 19.80 2.70 -22.44
N LYS A 81 19.65 2.30 -23.72
CA LYS A 81 20.53 2.77 -24.81
C LYS A 81 19.83 3.12 -26.13
N GLY A 82 18.55 2.75 -26.31
CA GLY A 82 17.81 3.02 -27.53
C GLY A 82 17.29 4.45 -27.66
N ASP A 83 16.50 4.72 -28.70
CA ASP A 83 15.87 6.03 -28.90
C ASP A 83 14.82 6.32 -27.80
N PRO A 84 14.71 7.55 -27.28
CA PRO A 84 13.78 7.84 -26.19
C PRO A 84 12.30 7.63 -26.53
N ILE A 85 11.52 7.27 -25.52
CA ILE A 85 10.05 7.31 -25.53
C ILE A 85 9.64 8.59 -24.79
N LEU A 86 8.98 9.51 -25.50
CA LEU A 86 8.49 10.74 -24.90
C LEU A 86 7.16 10.48 -24.17
N ILE A 87 7.10 10.87 -22.90
CA ILE A 87 5.90 10.84 -22.08
C ILE A 87 5.65 12.25 -21.54
N GLY A 88 4.47 12.78 -21.81
CA GLY A 88 3.99 14.03 -21.23
C GLY A 88 3.24 13.78 -19.93
N MET A 89 3.49 14.61 -18.93
CA MET A 89 2.78 14.66 -17.67
C MET A 89 2.14 16.03 -17.52
N ILE A 90 0.87 16.05 -17.10
CA ILE A 90 0.18 17.29 -16.75
C ILE A 90 0.12 17.36 -15.24
N ASN A 91 0.76 18.38 -14.67
CA ASN A 91 0.75 18.63 -13.24
C ASN A 91 0.50 20.11 -12.92
N GLN A 92 -0.04 20.39 -11.73
CA GLN A 92 -0.17 21.75 -11.23
C GLN A 92 1.16 22.20 -10.60
N GLU A 93 2.06 22.72 -11.43
CA GLU A 93 3.37 23.22 -10.96
C GLU A 93 3.27 24.57 -10.22
N ALA A 94 2.18 25.30 -10.44
CA ALA A 94 1.93 26.60 -9.85
C ALA A 94 0.42 26.91 -9.82
N GLY A 95 0.01 27.80 -8.92
CA GLY A 95 -1.35 28.33 -8.89
C GLY A 95 -1.83 28.67 -7.48
N ALA A 96 -2.81 29.58 -7.40
CA ALA A 96 -3.38 30.01 -6.12
C ALA A 96 -4.21 28.89 -5.44
N ALA A 97 -4.72 27.93 -6.21
CA ALA A 97 -5.45 26.77 -5.70
C ALA A 97 -4.54 25.71 -5.05
N GLY A 98 -3.21 25.83 -5.23
CA GLY A 98 -2.23 24.83 -4.83
C GLY A 98 -1.25 24.53 -5.96
N ALA A 99 -0.10 23.98 -5.58
CA ALA A 99 0.92 23.48 -6.49
C ALA A 99 1.49 22.17 -5.93
N PHE A 100 1.89 21.27 -6.81
CA PHE A 100 2.42 19.94 -6.49
C PHE A 100 3.75 19.64 -7.21
N PRO A 101 4.75 20.54 -7.18
CA PRO A 101 6.01 20.33 -7.90
C PRO A 101 6.79 19.08 -7.43
N GLU A 102 6.50 18.58 -6.23
CA GLU A 102 7.05 17.34 -5.69
C GLU A 102 6.66 16.11 -6.52
N LEU A 103 5.50 16.11 -7.18
CA LEU A 103 5.11 15.01 -8.07
C LEU A 103 6.02 14.96 -9.30
N SER A 104 6.30 16.12 -9.89
CA SER A 104 7.28 16.25 -10.97
C SER A 104 8.68 15.82 -10.57
N ALA A 105 9.11 16.14 -9.35
CA ALA A 105 10.39 15.68 -8.84
C ALA A 105 10.42 14.16 -8.63
N ALA A 106 9.36 13.59 -8.07
CA ALA A 106 9.21 12.16 -7.85
C ALA A 106 9.23 11.38 -9.18
N ASP A 107 8.48 11.83 -10.18
CA ASP A 107 8.41 11.15 -11.47
C ASP A 107 9.71 11.27 -12.26
N ARG A 108 10.42 12.41 -12.18
CA ARG A 108 11.78 12.52 -12.73
C ARG A 108 12.75 11.53 -12.08
N ALA A 109 12.67 11.36 -10.76
CA ALA A 109 13.51 10.39 -10.04
C ALA A 109 13.15 8.94 -10.42
N ALA A 110 11.86 8.62 -10.54
CA ALA A 110 11.40 7.31 -10.99
C ALA A 110 11.88 6.99 -12.41
N VAL A 111 11.75 7.95 -13.34
CA VAL A 111 12.26 7.81 -14.71
C VAL A 111 13.77 7.62 -14.74
N ALA A 112 14.52 8.35 -13.91
CA ALA A 112 15.97 8.16 -13.79
C ALA A 112 16.32 6.74 -13.31
N PHE A 113 15.61 6.23 -12.31
CA PHE A 113 15.80 4.85 -11.83
C PHE A 113 15.49 3.82 -12.93
N ILE A 114 14.36 3.97 -13.62
CA ILE A 114 13.98 3.08 -14.73
C ILE A 114 15.05 3.07 -15.83
N ASN A 115 15.53 4.25 -16.21
CA ASN A 115 16.50 4.38 -17.30
C ASN A 115 17.90 3.88 -16.92
N ASN A 116 18.35 4.11 -15.69
CA ASN A 116 19.73 3.85 -15.27
C ASN A 116 19.91 2.48 -14.62
N GLU A 117 18.89 1.96 -13.96
CA GLU A 117 18.97 0.73 -13.16
C GLU A 117 18.18 -0.43 -13.80
N LEU A 118 17.04 -0.16 -14.43
CA LEU A 118 16.13 -1.21 -14.95
C LEU A 118 16.22 -1.44 -16.48
N GLY A 119 17.00 -0.64 -17.19
CA GLY A 119 17.20 -0.78 -18.64
C GLY A 119 16.13 -0.12 -19.51
N GLY A 120 15.28 0.72 -18.94
CA GLY A 120 14.21 1.40 -19.67
C GLY A 120 13.08 0.46 -20.14
N VAL A 121 12.26 0.92 -21.09
CA VAL A 121 11.18 0.12 -21.67
C VAL A 121 11.68 -0.50 -22.97
N ASN A 122 11.82 -1.82 -23.01
CA ASN A 122 12.37 -2.55 -24.16
C ASN A 122 13.75 -1.99 -24.60
N GLY A 123 14.60 -1.61 -23.63
CA GLY A 123 15.93 -1.03 -23.89
C GLY A 123 15.95 0.46 -24.26
N ARG A 124 14.77 1.10 -24.34
CA ARG A 124 14.61 2.52 -24.68
C ARG A 124 14.42 3.36 -23.42
N PRO A 125 15.13 4.49 -23.27
CA PRO A 125 14.96 5.39 -22.14
C PRO A 125 13.61 6.13 -22.24
N ILE A 126 13.02 6.46 -21.10
CA ILE A 126 11.87 7.35 -21.00
C ILE A 126 12.37 8.79 -20.91
N GLN A 127 11.78 9.70 -21.67
CA GLN A 127 11.94 11.14 -21.52
C GLN A 127 10.64 11.73 -21.00
N LEU A 128 10.70 12.34 -19.81
CA LEU A 128 9.55 12.96 -19.17
C LEU A 128 9.51 14.45 -19.50
N GLU A 129 8.40 14.91 -20.04
CA GLU A 129 8.04 16.32 -20.16
C GLU A 129 6.90 16.64 -19.21
N VAL A 130 7.05 17.76 -18.50
CA VAL A 130 6.09 18.30 -17.52
C VAL A 130 5.69 19.69 -17.97
#